data_AF-A0A1I2PWB7-F1
#
_entry.id   AF-A0A1I2PWB7-F1
#
_cell.length_a   1.000
_cell.length_b   1.000
_cell.length_c   1.000
_cell.angle_alpha   90.00
_cell.angle_beta   90.00
_cell.angle_gamma   90.00
#
_symmetry.space_group_name_H-M   'P 1'
#
loop_
_entity.id
_entity.type
_entity.pdbx_description
1 polymer ?
#
loop_
_entity_poly.entity_id
_entity_poly.type
_entity_poly.pdbx_seq_one_letter_code
_entity_poly.pdbx_strand_id
1 'polypeptide(L)'
;MGNREDLLAGAQQCLREKGYARTTARDIAAASGVSLASIGYHFGSTDALLRAAMMATTHAWSEELERALTPPEPAARGDRDKEAGDSTPAGSLGRFEANWTRVLESFADHRSLWATQFEMVARLEHDPEFREFFAEAIEGARFGLAALFEGLNPGADRATAWKVGAFYDALLIGLLVQWLADADRAPTGRDLADALRLVAAGAARPPEKVSADRPNAPVADAGQGPRTTDPTDTADTTDSTGGAAGGADLARWEAVAGPGSRCEWVDGSVLITPPAGAAHDRTVAAYAAVLTAAAPKGWRVATGPGVLVPDGRLRPDLAVFTPRADEPAEWSAAAEVGLVVEVEGDRAGDLARGTRALKYARAGIPAYWRIEPDGTVVVSALVAPDHYGIVARVAAGEPFTAAVPYAVTFTPDRPRG
;
A
#
# COMPACT_ATOMS: atom_id res chain seq x y z
N MET A 1 27.47 28.51 -16.00
CA MET A 1 27.07 27.13 -15.74
C MET A 1 27.78 26.24 -16.74
N GLY A 2 28.29 25.11 -16.30
CA GLY A 2 28.97 24.14 -17.15
C GLY A 2 28.00 23.09 -17.70
N ASN A 3 28.37 22.45 -18.82
CA ASN A 3 27.57 21.40 -19.47
C ASN A 3 27.01 20.33 -18.51
N ARG A 4 27.76 19.98 -17.45
CA ARG A 4 27.32 19.03 -16.42
C ARG A 4 26.12 19.55 -15.61
N GLU A 5 26.14 20.82 -15.22
CA GLU A 5 25.09 21.49 -14.44
C GLU A 5 23.83 21.68 -15.29
N ASP A 6 23.99 22.09 -16.55
CA ASP A 6 22.88 22.28 -17.48
C ASP A 6 22.17 20.94 -17.76
N LEU A 7 22.94 19.85 -17.93
CA LEU A 7 22.39 18.49 -18.06
C LEU A 7 21.60 18.06 -16.82
N LEU A 8 22.10 18.38 -15.61
CA LEU A 8 21.42 18.07 -14.36
C LEU A 8 20.09 18.85 -14.26
N ALA A 9 20.11 20.14 -14.57
CA ALA A 9 18.92 20.99 -14.57
C ALA A 9 17.88 20.54 -15.60
N GLY A 10 18.31 20.21 -16.83
CA GLY A 10 17.45 19.67 -17.87
C GLY A 10 16.83 18.32 -17.48
N ALA A 11 17.61 17.43 -16.84
CA ALA A 11 17.10 16.17 -16.32
C ALA A 11 16.07 16.37 -15.20
N GLN A 12 16.30 17.29 -14.25
CA GLN A 12 15.32 17.63 -13.21
C GLN A 12 14.03 18.19 -13.80
N GLN A 13 14.11 19.01 -14.85
CA GLN A 13 12.94 19.49 -15.57
C GLN A 13 12.17 18.34 -16.22
N CYS A 14 12.84 17.45 -16.96
CA CYS A 14 12.20 16.30 -17.56
C CYS A 14 11.54 15.37 -16.52
N LEU A 15 12.18 15.16 -15.37
CA LEU A 15 11.61 14.37 -14.28
C LEU A 15 10.28 14.96 -13.78
N ARG A 16 10.21 16.29 -13.59
CA ARG A 16 8.97 16.96 -13.15
C ARG A 16 7.86 16.92 -14.20
N GLU A 17 8.20 17.07 -15.48
CA GLU A 17 7.20 17.19 -16.56
C GLU A 17 6.75 15.83 -17.09
N LYS A 18 7.67 14.87 -17.21
CA LYS A 18 7.44 13.59 -17.87
C LYS A 18 7.49 12.41 -16.93
N GLY A 19 8.08 12.53 -15.74
CA GLY A 19 8.36 11.40 -14.86
C GLY A 19 9.57 10.58 -15.31
N TYR A 20 10.02 9.68 -14.44
CA TYR A 20 11.27 8.94 -14.64
C TYR A 20 11.19 8.00 -15.85
N ALA A 21 10.10 7.22 -15.97
CA ALA A 21 9.98 6.17 -16.97
C ALA A 21 9.87 6.68 -18.42
N ARG A 22 9.36 7.90 -18.63
CA ARG A 22 9.12 8.47 -19.97
C ARG A 22 10.22 9.43 -20.43
N THR A 23 11.22 9.71 -19.58
CA THR A 23 12.29 10.65 -19.93
C THR A 23 13.36 9.95 -20.77
N THR A 24 13.72 10.54 -21.91
CA THR A 24 14.77 10.03 -22.80
C THR A 24 15.99 10.96 -22.85
N ALA A 25 17.12 10.43 -23.33
CA ALA A 25 18.34 11.22 -23.54
C ALA A 25 18.11 12.46 -24.44
N ARG A 26 17.21 12.35 -25.43
CA ARG A 26 16.86 13.45 -26.34
C ARG A 26 16.06 14.54 -25.63
N ASP A 27 15.16 14.15 -24.74
CA ASP A 27 14.40 15.10 -23.93
C ASP A 27 15.33 15.93 -23.06
N ILE A 28 16.28 15.27 -22.39
CA ILE A 28 17.25 15.94 -21.51
C ILE A 28 18.13 16.89 -22.32
N ALA A 29 18.68 16.45 -23.46
CA ALA A 29 19.50 17.29 -24.33
C ALA A 29 18.74 18.52 -24.86
N ALA A 30 17.46 18.35 -25.19
CA ALA A 30 16.60 19.45 -25.62
C ALA A 30 16.32 20.44 -24.47
N ALA A 31 16.05 19.94 -23.26
CA ALA A 31 15.80 20.76 -22.08
C ALA A 31 17.06 21.48 -21.58
N SER A 32 18.23 20.85 -21.66
CA SER A 32 19.49 21.41 -21.19
C SER A 32 20.19 22.31 -22.20
N GLY A 33 19.82 22.24 -23.49
CA GLY A 33 20.56 22.91 -24.57
C GLY A 33 21.97 22.31 -24.82
N VAL A 34 22.25 21.13 -24.28
CA VAL A 34 23.56 20.46 -24.36
C VAL A 34 23.45 19.23 -25.25
N SER A 35 24.54 18.88 -25.95
CA SER A 35 24.57 17.70 -26.83
C SER A 35 24.35 16.37 -26.09
N LEU A 36 23.71 15.41 -26.77
CA LEU A 36 23.56 14.02 -26.31
C LEU A 36 24.90 13.36 -25.92
N ALA A 37 25.98 13.66 -26.65
CA ALA A 37 27.31 13.10 -26.38
C ALA A 37 27.85 13.52 -25.00
N SER A 38 27.46 14.72 -24.52
CA SER A 38 27.89 15.22 -23.22
C SER A 38 27.31 14.43 -22.04
N ILE A 39 26.16 13.74 -22.24
CA ILE A 39 25.58 12.86 -21.22
C ILE A 39 26.54 11.70 -20.93
N GLY A 40 27.01 11.02 -21.98
CA GLY A 40 27.98 9.93 -21.85
C GLY A 40 29.30 10.39 -21.24
N TYR A 41 29.78 11.59 -21.59
CA TYR A 41 31.02 12.14 -21.05
C TYR A 41 30.96 12.48 -19.55
N HIS A 42 29.86 13.08 -19.08
CA HIS A 42 29.77 13.57 -17.68
C HIS A 42 29.14 12.58 -16.71
N PHE A 43 28.25 11.72 -17.18
CA PHE A 43 27.44 10.83 -16.33
C PHE A 43 27.52 9.36 -16.75
N GLY A 44 28.14 9.05 -17.90
CA GLY A 44 28.25 7.69 -18.43
C GLY A 44 26.98 7.19 -19.13
N SER A 45 25.81 7.38 -18.52
CA SER A 45 24.51 6.99 -19.07
C SER A 45 23.39 7.97 -18.74
N THR A 46 22.29 7.89 -19.48
CA THR A 46 21.05 8.64 -19.17
C THR A 46 20.48 8.24 -17.82
N ASP A 47 20.50 6.96 -17.48
CA ASP A 47 20.00 6.47 -16.19
C ASP A 47 20.84 7.00 -15.02
N ALA A 48 22.17 7.04 -15.16
CA ALA A 48 23.04 7.63 -14.15
C ALA A 48 22.78 9.14 -13.97
N LEU A 49 22.51 9.87 -15.06
CA LEU A 49 22.09 11.27 -15.00
C LEU A 49 20.74 11.44 -14.30
N LEU A 50 19.74 10.60 -14.61
CA LEU A 50 18.43 10.66 -13.96
C LEU A 50 18.51 10.35 -12.46
N ARG A 51 19.32 9.37 -12.06
CA ARG A 51 19.61 9.10 -10.64
C ARG A 51 20.26 10.30 -9.95
N ALA A 52 21.27 10.91 -10.57
CA ALA A 52 21.93 12.09 -10.03
C ALA A 52 20.98 13.29 -9.91
N ALA A 53 20.14 13.52 -10.92
CA ALA A 53 19.14 14.58 -10.93
C ALA A 53 18.12 14.40 -9.80
N MET A 54 17.67 13.16 -9.58
CA MET A 54 16.78 12.80 -8.47
C MET A 54 17.41 13.08 -7.11
N MET A 55 18.65 12.62 -6.87
CA MET A 55 19.35 12.91 -5.62
C MET A 55 19.43 14.41 -5.35
N ALA A 56 19.76 15.19 -6.38
CA ALA A 56 19.86 16.65 -6.26
C ALA A 56 18.49 17.28 -5.91
N THR A 57 17.39 16.75 -6.44
CA THR A 57 16.04 17.23 -6.09
C THR A 57 15.64 16.83 -4.66
N THR A 58 15.92 15.60 -4.23
CA THR A 58 15.69 15.15 -2.85
C THR A 58 16.55 15.92 -1.84
N HIS A 59 17.80 16.22 -2.19
CA HIS A 59 18.70 17.00 -1.34
C HIS A 59 18.19 18.42 -1.14
N ALA A 60 17.76 19.10 -2.22
CA ALA A 60 17.20 20.45 -2.13
C ALA A 60 15.97 20.50 -1.20
N TRP A 61 15.07 19.52 -1.31
CA TRP A 61 13.94 19.40 -0.39
C TRP A 61 14.38 19.12 1.05
N SER A 62 15.39 18.26 1.24
CA SER A 62 15.93 17.94 2.58
C SER A 62 16.52 19.17 3.26
N GLU A 63 17.27 20.01 2.53
CA GLU A 63 17.80 21.28 3.03
C GLU A 63 16.69 22.28 3.37
N GLU A 64 15.59 22.28 2.60
CA GLU A 64 14.42 23.09 2.90
C GLU A 64 13.72 22.64 4.18
N LEU A 65 13.50 21.34 4.32
CA LEU A 65 12.92 20.76 5.52
C LEU A 65 13.81 21.01 6.75
N GLU A 66 15.12 20.85 6.61
CA GLU A 66 16.08 21.15 7.68
C GLU A 66 15.98 22.60 8.15
N ARG A 67 15.91 23.55 7.21
CA ARG A 67 15.74 24.97 7.50
C ARG A 67 14.39 25.28 8.17
N ALA A 68 13.33 24.57 7.77
CA ALA A 68 12.01 24.73 8.35
C ALA A 68 11.90 24.12 9.75
N LEU A 69 12.62 23.03 10.03
CA LEU A 69 12.60 22.32 11.31
C LEU A 69 13.59 22.88 12.33
N THR A 70 14.67 23.52 11.89
CA THR A 70 15.63 24.19 12.77
C THR A 70 15.07 25.56 13.19
N PRO A 71 14.77 25.80 14.48
CA PRO A 71 14.32 27.12 14.92
C PRO A 71 15.44 28.15 14.70
N PRO A 72 15.12 29.43 14.39
CA PRO A 72 16.14 30.47 14.33
C PRO A 72 16.85 30.56 15.68
N GLU A 73 18.19 30.69 15.65
CA GLU A 73 18.99 30.85 16.87
C GLU A 73 18.36 31.95 17.74
N PRO A 74 18.10 31.68 19.04
CA PRO A 74 17.62 32.73 19.91
C PRO A 74 18.69 33.82 19.95
N ALA A 75 18.36 35.00 19.40
CA ALA A 75 19.19 36.19 19.55
C ALA A 75 19.58 36.32 21.02
N ALA A 76 20.88 36.33 21.30
CA ALA A 76 21.47 36.21 22.63
C ALA A 76 20.64 36.93 23.71
N ARG A 77 19.78 36.18 24.42
CA ARG A 77 19.08 36.68 25.60
C ARG A 77 20.09 36.68 26.73
N GLY A 78 20.48 37.87 27.16
CA GLY A 78 21.31 38.07 28.34
C GLY A 78 20.71 37.40 29.58
N ASP A 79 21.62 36.96 30.46
CA ASP A 79 21.52 36.15 31.70
C ASP A 79 20.39 36.42 32.73
N ARG A 80 19.17 36.85 32.35
CA ARG A 80 18.13 37.25 33.33
C ARG A 80 16.86 36.41 33.41
N ASP A 81 16.80 35.24 32.80
CA ASP A 81 15.62 34.34 32.89
C ASP A 81 15.99 32.93 33.40
N LYS A 82 16.93 32.80 34.36
CA LYS A 82 17.24 31.50 35.01
C LYS A 82 16.33 31.14 36.20
N GLU A 83 15.37 32.00 36.55
CA GLU A 83 14.47 31.78 37.69
C GLU A 83 13.00 31.95 37.27
N ALA A 84 12.53 31.05 36.40
CA ALA A 84 11.10 30.77 36.27
C ALA A 84 10.94 29.25 36.10
N GLY A 85 10.49 28.61 37.17
CA GLY A 85 10.23 27.18 37.21
C GLY A 85 9.22 26.75 36.14
N ASP A 86 9.55 25.64 35.50
CA ASP A 86 8.66 24.57 35.03
C ASP A 86 7.18 24.98 34.88
N SER A 87 6.89 25.73 33.82
CA SER A 87 5.53 26.03 33.38
C SER A 87 5.53 26.39 31.88
N THR A 88 5.86 25.40 31.05
CA THR A 88 5.52 25.43 29.61
C THR A 88 4.77 24.13 29.28
N PRO A 89 3.49 24.17 28.90
CA PRO A 89 2.73 22.98 28.50
C PRO A 89 3.22 22.27 27.21
N ALA A 90 4.33 22.69 26.61
CA ALA A 90 4.86 22.15 25.36
C ALA A 90 6.19 21.42 25.59
N GLY A 91 6.13 20.21 26.16
CA GLY A 91 7.29 19.31 26.32
C GLY A 91 7.85 18.81 24.97
N SER A 92 8.70 17.77 25.00
CA SER A 92 9.24 17.09 23.80
C SER A 92 8.15 16.71 22.78
N LEU A 93 6.95 16.37 23.26
CA LEU A 93 5.77 16.09 22.44
C LEU A 93 5.27 17.29 21.63
N GLY A 94 5.33 18.51 22.19
CA GLY A 94 4.93 19.73 21.50
C GLY A 94 5.90 20.12 20.37
N ARG A 95 7.19 19.86 20.56
CA ARG A 95 8.19 19.97 19.47
C ARG A 95 7.94 18.94 18.38
N PHE A 96 7.62 17.70 18.75
CA PHE A 96 7.28 16.64 17.82
C PHE A 96 6.05 17.02 16.97
N GLU A 97 4.96 17.47 17.60
CA GLU A 97 3.76 17.97 16.89
C GLU A 97 4.11 19.10 15.90
N ALA A 98 4.84 20.12 16.36
CA ALA A 98 5.20 21.26 15.53
C ALA A 98 6.07 20.85 14.33
N ASN A 99 7.05 19.96 14.54
CA ASN A 99 7.92 19.47 13.48
C ASN A 99 7.12 18.68 12.44
N TRP A 100 6.26 17.76 12.86
CA TRP A 100 5.46 16.96 11.94
C TRP A 100 4.40 17.77 11.19
N THR A 101 3.82 18.81 11.81
CA THR A 101 2.95 19.75 11.10
C THR A 101 3.70 20.41 9.93
N ARG A 102 4.93 20.89 10.14
CA ARG A 102 5.75 21.49 9.07
C ARG A 102 6.12 20.49 7.97
N VAL A 103 6.43 19.24 8.35
CA VAL A 103 6.70 18.15 7.39
C VAL A 103 5.49 17.94 6.47
N LEU A 104 4.29 17.82 7.05
CA LEU A 104 3.05 17.59 6.30
C LEU A 104 2.70 18.77 5.39
N GLU A 105 2.90 20.00 5.85
CA GLU A 105 2.74 21.20 5.02
C GLU A 105 3.67 21.15 3.80
N SER A 106 4.92 20.72 3.97
CA SER A 106 5.90 20.61 2.87
C SER A 106 5.52 19.58 1.79
N PHE A 107 4.66 18.61 2.09
CA PHE A 107 4.20 17.62 1.12
C PHE A 107 3.33 18.25 0.02
N ALA A 108 2.52 19.25 0.38
CA ALA A 108 1.68 19.98 -0.57
C ALA A 108 2.54 20.68 -1.63
N ASP A 109 3.64 21.29 -1.21
CA ASP A 109 4.55 22.05 -2.08
C ASP A 109 5.36 21.16 -3.02
N HIS A 110 5.49 19.86 -2.71
CA HIS A 110 6.40 18.93 -3.39
C HIS A 110 5.72 17.67 -3.95
N ARG A 111 4.39 17.68 -4.14
CA ARG A 111 3.60 16.50 -4.58
C ARG A 111 4.17 15.81 -5.83
N SER A 112 4.66 16.57 -6.81
CA SER A 112 5.22 16.02 -8.07
C SER A 112 6.54 15.27 -7.88
N LEU A 113 7.38 15.72 -6.95
CA LEU A 113 8.61 15.02 -6.55
C LEU A 113 8.27 13.66 -5.96
N TRP A 114 7.31 13.62 -5.03
CA TRP A 114 6.90 12.39 -4.36
C TRP A 114 6.27 11.37 -5.29
N ALA A 115 5.37 11.81 -6.18
CA ALA A 115 4.79 10.93 -7.21
C ALA A 115 5.87 10.29 -8.09
N THR A 116 6.87 11.07 -8.51
CA THR A 116 8.01 10.57 -9.29
C THR A 116 8.85 9.57 -8.48
N GLN A 117 9.01 9.78 -7.17
CA GLN A 117 9.73 8.86 -6.30
C GLN A 117 9.02 7.50 -6.19
N PHE A 118 7.69 7.48 -6.08
CA PHE A 118 6.92 6.24 -6.03
C PHE A 118 6.84 5.50 -7.38
N GLU A 119 6.86 6.20 -8.51
CA GLU A 119 6.98 5.53 -9.84
C GLU A 119 8.22 4.63 -9.92
N MET A 120 9.29 4.98 -9.20
CA MET A 120 10.54 4.23 -9.21
C MET A 120 10.56 2.99 -8.31
N VAL A 121 9.66 2.89 -7.33
CA VAL A 121 9.57 1.71 -6.46
C VAL A 121 9.29 0.45 -7.28
N ALA A 122 8.49 0.56 -8.34
CA ALA A 122 8.20 -0.53 -9.27
C ALA A 122 9.43 -1.06 -10.03
N ARG A 123 10.54 -0.29 -10.11
CA ARG A 123 11.79 -0.75 -10.74
C ARG A 123 12.71 -1.53 -9.80
N LEU A 124 12.54 -1.39 -8.49
CA LEU A 124 13.41 -2.05 -7.50
C LEU A 124 13.41 -3.57 -7.63
N GLU A 125 12.35 -4.17 -8.19
CA GLU A 125 12.27 -5.62 -8.43
C GLU A 125 13.19 -6.07 -9.56
N HIS A 126 13.37 -5.25 -10.61
CA HIS A 126 14.00 -5.69 -11.86
C HIS A 126 15.39 -5.10 -12.11
N ASP A 127 15.85 -4.15 -11.29
CA ASP A 127 17.15 -3.49 -11.44
C ASP A 127 17.97 -3.56 -10.13
N PRO A 128 18.95 -4.49 -10.03
CA PRO A 128 19.78 -4.64 -8.84
C PRO A 128 20.66 -3.43 -8.53
N GLU A 129 21.20 -2.74 -9.54
CA GLU A 129 22.03 -1.54 -9.35
C GLU A 129 21.17 -0.39 -8.81
N PHE A 130 19.96 -0.25 -9.34
CA PHE A 130 18.98 0.71 -8.82
C PHE A 130 18.55 0.39 -7.39
N ARG A 131 18.41 -0.89 -7.04
CA ARG A 131 18.09 -1.33 -5.67
C ARG A 131 19.19 -0.97 -4.67
N GLU A 132 20.44 -1.23 -5.01
CA GLU A 132 21.60 -0.86 -4.17
C GLU A 132 21.65 0.65 -3.95
N PHE A 133 21.54 1.42 -5.03
CA PHE A 133 21.46 2.88 -4.97
C PHE A 133 20.34 3.38 -4.04
N PHE A 134 19.14 2.79 -4.14
CA PHE A 134 18.01 3.18 -3.31
C PHE A 134 18.22 2.80 -1.83
N ALA A 135 18.84 1.65 -1.56
CA ALA A 135 19.17 1.22 -0.21
C ALA A 135 20.19 2.16 0.46
N GLU A 136 21.21 2.61 -0.28
CA GLU A 136 22.19 3.59 0.21
C GLU A 136 21.53 4.95 0.49
N ALA A 137 20.63 5.40 -0.39
CA ALA A 137 19.89 6.64 -0.19
C ALA A 137 19.03 6.60 1.09
N ILE A 138 18.32 5.48 1.33
CA ILE A 138 17.55 5.27 2.56
C ILE A 138 18.47 5.22 3.78
N GLU A 139 19.62 4.54 3.69
CA GLU A 139 20.57 4.49 4.81
C GLU A 139 21.08 5.89 5.18
N GLY A 140 21.42 6.72 4.19
CA GLY A 140 21.78 8.12 4.39
C GLY A 140 20.65 8.93 5.05
N ALA A 141 19.42 8.77 4.56
CA ALA A 141 18.25 9.48 5.07
C ALA A 141 18.00 9.18 6.57
N ARG A 142 18.18 7.93 7.01
CA ARG A 142 18.02 7.56 8.44
C ARG A 142 18.94 8.38 9.35
N PHE A 143 20.22 8.49 8.99
CA PHE A 143 21.16 9.27 9.78
C PHE A 143 20.83 10.77 9.77
N GLY A 144 20.41 11.30 8.61
CA GLY A 144 19.92 12.68 8.50
C GLY A 144 18.71 12.96 9.38
N LEU A 145 17.70 12.09 9.35
CA LEU A 145 16.47 12.24 10.14
C LEU A 145 16.74 12.14 11.65
N ALA A 146 17.62 11.22 12.07
CA ALA A 146 18.01 11.11 13.48
C ALA A 146 18.73 12.37 13.99
N ALA A 147 19.60 12.95 13.17
CA ALA A 147 20.26 14.22 13.49
C ALA A 147 19.25 15.38 13.52
N LEU A 148 18.34 15.43 12.55
CA LEU A 148 17.39 16.52 12.38
C LEU A 148 16.33 16.56 13.49
N PHE A 149 15.74 15.42 13.84
CA PHE A 149 14.64 15.37 14.81
C PHE A 149 15.12 15.30 16.26
N GLU A 150 16.24 14.62 16.51
CA GLU A 150 16.70 14.31 17.88
C GLU A 150 18.09 14.90 18.19
N GLY A 151 18.71 15.63 17.26
CA GLY A 151 20.05 16.20 17.46
C GLY A 151 21.15 15.15 17.64
N LEU A 152 20.90 13.90 17.22
CA LEU A 152 21.83 12.80 17.39
C LEU A 152 23.04 12.97 16.46
N ASN A 153 24.24 12.71 16.99
CA ASN A 153 25.46 12.62 16.18
C ASN A 153 25.70 11.16 15.77
N PRO A 154 25.53 10.79 14.48
CA PRO A 154 25.75 9.42 14.01
C PRO A 154 27.19 8.92 14.20
N GLY A 155 28.17 9.82 14.28
CA GLY A 155 29.56 9.49 14.55
C GLY A 155 29.84 9.12 16.01
N ALA A 156 28.97 9.55 16.94
CA ALA A 156 29.10 9.25 18.36
C ALA A 156 28.40 7.94 18.75
N ASP A 157 27.18 7.71 18.23
CA ASP A 157 26.44 6.47 18.41
C ASP A 157 25.65 6.11 17.15
N ARG A 158 26.33 5.41 16.24
CA ARG A 158 25.77 4.99 14.95
C ARG A 158 24.56 4.06 15.12
N ALA A 159 24.58 3.18 16.12
CA ALA A 159 23.52 2.18 16.31
C ALA A 159 22.22 2.84 16.77
N THR A 160 22.30 3.79 17.71
CA THR A 160 21.13 4.54 18.17
C THR A 160 20.61 5.47 17.07
N ALA A 161 21.49 6.21 16.41
CA ALA A 161 21.09 7.08 15.30
C ALA A 161 20.39 6.30 14.18
N TRP A 162 20.88 5.11 13.83
CA TRP A 162 20.22 4.27 12.82
C TRP A 162 18.82 3.84 13.24
N LYS A 163 18.62 3.38 14.49
CA LYS A 163 17.31 2.91 14.98
C LYS A 163 16.29 4.04 15.03
N VAL A 164 16.69 5.18 15.59
CA VAL A 164 15.85 6.38 15.69
C VAL A 164 15.52 6.89 14.28
N GLY A 165 16.53 6.99 13.42
CA GLY A 165 16.37 7.37 12.02
C GLY A 165 15.42 6.46 11.25
N ALA A 166 15.54 5.14 11.41
CA ALA A 166 14.65 4.17 10.78
C ALA A 166 13.19 4.31 11.24
N PHE A 167 12.97 4.66 12.51
CA PHE A 167 11.63 4.97 13.01
C PHE A 167 11.03 6.21 12.33
N TYR A 168 11.80 7.31 12.24
CA TYR A 168 11.36 8.52 11.54
C TYR A 168 11.15 8.31 10.04
N ASP A 169 12.04 7.56 9.39
CA ASP A 169 11.96 7.21 7.97
C ASP A 169 10.69 6.41 7.66
N ALA A 170 10.39 5.38 8.47
CA ALA A 170 9.16 4.59 8.33
C ALA A 170 7.90 5.45 8.53
N LEU A 171 7.91 6.34 9.53
CA LEU A 171 6.81 7.26 9.79
C LEU A 171 6.61 8.24 8.64
N LEU A 172 7.70 8.82 8.11
CA LEU A 172 7.69 9.77 6.99
C LEU A 172 7.12 9.13 5.72
N ILE A 173 7.63 7.96 5.33
CA ILE A 173 7.18 7.23 4.14
C ILE A 173 5.71 6.82 4.30
N GLY A 174 5.33 6.29 5.47
CA GLY A 174 3.96 5.87 5.75
C GLY A 174 2.97 7.03 5.70
N LEU A 175 3.33 8.20 6.24
CA LEU A 175 2.51 9.40 6.18
C LEU A 175 2.40 9.96 4.77
N LEU A 176 3.50 9.95 4.02
CA LEU A 176 3.51 10.42 2.65
C LEU A 176 2.58 9.59 1.76
N VAL A 177 2.59 8.26 1.90
CA VAL A 177 1.67 7.37 1.15
C VAL A 177 0.21 7.67 1.51
N GLN A 178 -0.11 7.82 2.80
CA GLN A 178 -1.45 8.15 3.25
C GLN A 178 -1.90 9.52 2.72
N TRP A 179 -1.02 10.51 2.74
CA TRP A 179 -1.28 11.86 2.23
C TRP A 179 -1.48 11.90 0.71
N LEU A 180 -0.69 11.13 -0.05
CA LEU A 180 -0.87 11.01 -1.49
C LEU A 180 -2.22 10.36 -1.85
N ALA A 181 -2.66 9.39 -1.03
CA ALA A 181 -3.93 8.70 -1.21
C ALA A 181 -5.16 9.56 -0.85
N ASP A 182 -5.16 10.22 0.31
CA ASP A 182 -6.23 11.11 0.79
C ASP A 182 -5.66 12.13 1.79
N ALA A 183 -5.30 13.31 1.28
CA ALA A 183 -4.70 14.37 2.10
C ALA A 183 -5.65 14.88 3.20
N ASP A 184 -6.97 14.88 2.97
CA ASP A 184 -7.96 15.40 3.92
C ASP A 184 -8.14 14.48 5.13
N ARG A 185 -7.77 13.19 4.99
CA ARG A 185 -7.85 12.19 6.06
C ARG A 185 -6.48 11.76 6.60
N ALA A 186 -5.40 12.30 6.05
CA ALA A 186 -4.06 11.99 6.53
C ALA A 186 -3.89 12.46 7.99
N PRO A 187 -3.21 11.69 8.85
CA PRO A 187 -2.97 12.09 10.23
C PRO A 187 -2.24 13.43 10.32
N THR A 188 -2.70 14.31 11.21
CA THR A 188 -2.05 15.59 11.49
C THR A 188 -0.86 15.42 12.44
N GLY A 189 0.00 16.44 12.54
CA GLY A 189 1.09 16.45 13.54
C GLY A 189 0.59 16.26 14.97
N ARG A 190 -0.62 16.76 15.27
CA ARG A 190 -1.28 16.58 16.56
C ARG A 190 -1.72 15.14 16.79
N ASP A 191 -2.35 14.53 15.79
CA ASP A 191 -2.77 13.12 15.86
C ASP A 191 -1.57 12.20 16.12
N LEU A 192 -0.43 12.49 15.49
CA LEU A 192 0.82 11.76 15.70
C LEU A 192 1.38 11.91 17.10
N ALA A 193 1.38 13.13 17.65
CA ALA A 193 1.83 13.37 19.01
C ALA A 193 0.95 12.65 20.03
N ASP A 194 -0.38 12.75 19.86
CA ASP A 194 -1.35 12.05 20.69
C ASP A 194 -1.19 10.52 20.60
N ALA A 195 -0.99 9.98 19.39
CA ALA A 195 -0.73 8.56 19.17
C ALA A 195 0.57 8.10 19.84
N LEU A 196 1.67 8.85 19.70
CA LEU A 196 2.95 8.51 20.32
C LEU A 196 2.83 8.43 21.85
N ARG A 197 2.10 9.38 22.47
CA ARG A 197 1.81 9.36 23.90
C ARG A 197 1.02 8.12 24.32
N LEU A 198 -0.01 7.76 23.56
CA LEU A 198 -0.86 6.60 23.84
C LEU A 198 -0.09 5.28 23.69
N VAL A 199 0.70 5.14 22.63
CA VAL A 199 1.52 3.94 22.37
C VAL A 199 2.59 3.78 23.46
N ALA A 200 3.29 4.85 23.82
CA ALA A 200 4.28 4.82 24.89
C ALA A 200 3.66 4.41 26.24
N ALA A 201 2.48 4.93 26.56
CA ALA A 201 1.75 4.56 27.78
C ALA A 201 1.25 3.11 27.75
N GLY A 202 0.85 2.60 26.58
CA GLY A 202 0.44 1.21 26.38
C GLY A 202 1.62 0.23 26.51
N ALA A 203 2.76 0.56 25.90
CA ALA A 203 3.97 -0.27 25.95
C ALA A 203 4.55 -0.40 27.37
N ALA A 204 4.34 0.61 28.22
CA ALA A 204 4.74 0.60 29.62
C ALA A 204 3.78 -0.22 30.53
N ARG A 205 2.60 -0.62 30.02
CA ARG A 205 1.60 -1.34 30.82
C ARG A 205 1.93 -2.84 30.83
N PRO A 206 1.94 -3.51 32.01
CA PRO A 206 2.11 -4.96 32.05
C PRO A 206 0.98 -5.66 31.30
N PRO A 207 1.24 -6.83 30.66
CA PRO A 207 0.21 -7.53 29.92
C PRO A 207 -0.97 -7.85 30.84
N GLU A 208 -2.14 -7.35 30.47
CA GLU A 208 -3.38 -7.63 31.17
C GLU A 208 -3.62 -9.14 31.07
N LYS A 209 -3.66 -9.85 32.21
CA LYS A 209 -4.10 -11.24 32.24
C LYS A 209 -5.53 -11.24 31.75
N VAL A 210 -5.76 -11.64 30.51
CA VAL A 210 -7.09 -11.94 29.99
C VAL A 210 -7.66 -13.03 30.91
N SER A 211 -8.48 -12.61 31.87
CA SER A 211 -9.16 -13.53 32.78
C SER A 211 -10.05 -14.40 31.92
N ALA A 212 -9.77 -15.70 31.88
CA ALA A 212 -10.55 -16.71 31.18
C ALA A 212 -11.88 -16.99 31.92
N ASP A 213 -12.55 -15.95 32.40
CA ASP A 213 -13.84 -16.07 33.06
C ASP A 213 -14.95 -16.01 31.99
N ARG A 214 -15.07 -17.11 31.25
CA ARG A 214 -16.35 -17.44 30.62
C ARG A 214 -17.22 -18.09 31.70
N PRO A 215 -18.48 -17.67 31.90
CA PRO A 215 -19.41 -18.42 32.71
C PRO A 215 -19.67 -19.78 32.04
N ASN A 216 -19.04 -20.82 32.56
CA ASN A 216 -19.28 -22.20 32.20
C ASN A 216 -20.60 -22.61 32.86
N ALA A 217 -21.73 -22.43 32.16
CA ALA A 217 -22.97 -23.07 32.56
C ALA A 217 -22.82 -24.58 32.33
N PRO A 218 -23.02 -25.44 33.35
CA PRO A 218 -22.78 -26.87 33.21
C PRO A 218 -23.84 -27.49 32.30
N VAL A 219 -23.42 -28.00 31.14
CA VAL A 219 -24.21 -28.98 30.39
C VAL A 219 -24.18 -30.27 31.21
N ALA A 220 -25.37 -30.73 31.61
CA ALA A 220 -25.55 -31.94 32.38
C ALA A 220 -24.95 -33.16 31.65
N ASP A 221 -24.05 -33.84 32.35
CA ASP A 221 -23.52 -35.16 32.03
C ASP A 221 -24.66 -36.19 32.09
N ALA A 222 -24.83 -36.92 31.00
CA ALA A 222 -25.49 -38.21 31.01
C ALA A 222 -24.82 -39.11 29.96
N GLY A 223 -23.81 -39.87 30.37
CA GLY A 223 -23.51 -41.14 29.71
C GLY A 223 -22.04 -41.54 29.70
N GLN A 224 -21.50 -41.93 30.86
CA GLN A 224 -20.28 -42.70 30.96
C GLN A 224 -20.44 -44.08 30.30
N GLY A 225 -19.55 -44.40 29.37
CA GLY A 225 -19.20 -45.76 28.96
C GLY A 225 -17.67 -45.91 29.04
N PRO A 226 -17.12 -46.94 29.71
CA PRO A 226 -15.69 -47.01 30.00
C PRO A 226 -14.94 -47.73 28.86
N ARG A 227 -13.73 -47.27 28.54
CA ARG A 227 -12.66 -48.06 27.91
C ARG A 227 -11.34 -47.26 27.99
N THR A 228 -10.54 -47.55 29.01
CA THR A 228 -9.27 -48.32 28.97
C THR A 228 -8.08 -47.56 28.39
N THR A 229 -7.19 -47.17 29.29
CA THR A 229 -5.73 -47.00 29.14
C THR A 229 -5.14 -48.27 28.49
N ASP A 230 -4.07 -48.27 27.70
CA ASP A 230 -2.72 -47.70 27.91
C ASP A 230 -1.87 -47.93 26.61
N PRO A 231 -0.53 -47.80 26.57
CA PRO A 231 0.26 -46.72 25.97
C PRO A 231 1.11 -47.22 24.77
N THR A 232 2.21 -46.51 24.44
CA THR A 232 3.30 -46.77 23.47
C THR A 232 3.13 -46.11 22.10
N ASP A 233 4.14 -45.53 21.46
CA ASP A 233 5.48 -45.08 21.81
C ASP A 233 5.99 -44.30 20.58
N THR A 234 7.00 -43.46 20.77
CA THR A 234 7.98 -43.02 19.77
C THR A 234 7.57 -42.24 18.50
N ALA A 235 8.14 -41.04 18.49
CA ALA A 235 9.03 -40.51 17.45
C ALA A 235 8.43 -39.64 16.32
N ASP A 236 9.05 -38.45 16.26
CA ASP A 236 9.41 -37.68 15.07
C ASP A 236 8.29 -37.29 14.11
N THR A 237 8.00 -36.00 14.09
CA THR A 237 8.20 -35.19 12.88
C THR A 237 8.05 -33.71 13.22
N THR A 238 9.03 -32.94 12.76
CA THR A 238 8.98 -31.49 12.61
C THR A 238 7.72 -31.07 11.86
N ASP A 239 6.71 -30.59 12.58
CA ASP A 239 5.54 -29.96 11.96
C ASP A 239 5.73 -28.44 11.98
N SER A 240 6.14 -27.92 10.83
CA SER A 240 6.05 -26.52 10.47
C SER A 240 4.57 -26.15 10.32
N THR A 241 3.88 -25.92 11.43
CA THR A 241 2.51 -25.42 11.44
C THR A 241 2.47 -23.92 11.11
N GLY A 242 2.61 -23.60 9.83
CA GLY A 242 2.21 -22.30 9.25
C GLY A 242 0.73 -22.23 8.86
N GLY A 243 -0.05 -23.29 9.09
CA GLY A 243 -1.40 -23.44 8.52
C GLY A 243 -2.59 -23.15 9.47
N ALA A 244 -2.39 -23.04 10.78
CA ALA A 244 -3.51 -23.08 11.74
C ALA A 244 -3.90 -21.75 12.40
N ALA A 245 -3.16 -20.65 12.19
CA ALA A 245 -3.38 -19.39 12.91
C ALA A 245 -4.27 -18.36 12.20
N GLY A 246 -4.57 -18.52 10.90
CA GLY A 246 -5.19 -17.45 10.09
C GLY A 246 -6.68 -17.18 10.33
N GLY A 247 -7.44 -18.16 10.83
CA GLY A 247 -8.90 -18.04 11.02
C GLY A 247 -9.32 -17.31 12.30
N ALA A 248 -8.53 -17.43 13.37
CA ALA A 248 -8.86 -16.82 14.65
C ALA A 248 -8.55 -15.31 14.72
N ASP A 249 -7.78 -14.77 13.77
CA ASP A 249 -7.31 -13.39 13.79
C ASP A 249 -8.17 -12.44 12.92
N LEU A 250 -8.85 -12.93 11.87
CA LEU A 250 -9.73 -12.11 11.02
C LEU A 250 -10.92 -11.51 11.78
N ALA A 251 -11.58 -12.29 12.64
CA ALA A 251 -12.72 -11.82 13.44
C ALA A 251 -12.35 -10.66 14.37
N ARG A 252 -11.09 -10.62 14.83
CA ARG A 252 -10.54 -9.50 15.60
C ARG A 252 -10.46 -8.24 14.74
N TRP A 253 -9.95 -8.37 13.51
CA TRP A 253 -9.84 -7.24 12.59
C TRP A 253 -11.20 -6.74 12.11
N GLU A 254 -12.18 -7.62 11.90
CA GLU A 254 -13.57 -7.24 11.60
C GLU A 254 -14.21 -6.43 12.74
N ALA A 255 -13.94 -6.80 14.00
CA ALA A 255 -14.39 -6.03 15.16
C ALA A 255 -13.73 -4.64 15.23
N VAL A 256 -12.47 -4.50 14.82
CA VAL A 256 -11.74 -3.22 14.77
C VAL A 256 -12.18 -2.35 13.58
N ALA A 257 -12.45 -2.97 12.43
CA ALA A 257 -12.83 -2.31 11.18
C ALA A 257 -14.24 -1.69 11.22
N GLY A 258 -15.08 -2.12 12.16
CA GLY A 258 -16.46 -1.68 12.31
C GLY A 258 -17.48 -2.50 11.50
N PRO A 259 -18.79 -2.37 11.80
CA PRO A 259 -19.83 -3.18 11.18
C PRO A 259 -19.89 -3.02 9.66
N GLY A 260 -19.88 -4.14 8.94
CA GLY A 260 -19.97 -4.18 7.47
C GLY A 260 -18.63 -4.06 6.74
N SER A 261 -17.53 -3.78 7.44
CA SER A 261 -16.19 -3.80 6.85
C SER A 261 -15.74 -5.24 6.59
N ARG A 262 -15.11 -5.46 5.45
CA ARG A 262 -14.64 -6.75 4.96
C ARG A 262 -13.13 -6.86 5.16
N CYS A 263 -12.67 -7.90 5.85
CA CYS A 263 -11.25 -8.13 6.10
C CYS A 263 -10.71 -9.30 5.25
N GLU A 264 -9.50 -9.16 4.71
CA GLU A 264 -8.83 -10.17 3.88
C GLU A 264 -7.35 -10.32 4.25
N TRP A 265 -6.78 -11.52 4.08
CA TRP A 265 -5.34 -11.73 4.23
C TRP A 265 -4.62 -11.61 2.88
N VAL A 266 -3.69 -10.66 2.79
CA VAL A 266 -2.96 -10.30 1.58
C VAL A 266 -1.48 -10.12 1.94
N ASP A 267 -0.61 -11.03 1.48
CA ASP A 267 0.86 -10.99 1.70
C ASP A 267 1.28 -10.86 3.17
N GLY A 268 0.61 -11.60 4.07
CA GLY A 268 0.89 -11.53 5.52
C GLY A 268 0.36 -10.26 6.22
N SER A 269 -0.40 -9.42 5.52
CA SER A 269 -1.10 -8.25 6.07
C SER A 269 -2.62 -8.40 5.96
N VAL A 270 -3.38 -7.72 6.82
CA VAL A 270 -4.85 -7.69 6.75
C VAL A 270 -5.29 -6.46 5.96
N LEU A 271 -5.93 -6.68 4.81
CA LEU A 271 -6.60 -5.66 4.02
C LEU A 271 -8.02 -5.48 4.55
N ILE A 272 -8.37 -4.25 4.93
CA ILE A 272 -9.71 -3.89 5.40
C ILE A 272 -10.40 -3.05 4.33
N THR A 273 -11.47 -3.59 3.75
CA THR A 273 -12.33 -2.90 2.79
C THR A 273 -13.57 -2.38 3.52
N PRO A 274 -13.90 -1.07 3.45
CA PRO A 274 -15.10 -0.52 4.07
C PRO A 274 -16.39 -1.18 3.53
N PRO A 275 -17.53 -1.04 4.22
CA PRO A 275 -18.80 -1.59 3.76
C PRO A 275 -19.17 -1.06 2.38
N ALA A 276 -19.55 -1.96 1.49
CA ALA A 276 -20.14 -1.63 0.20
C ALA A 276 -21.41 -0.78 0.41
N GLY A 277 -21.53 0.34 -0.32
CA GLY A 277 -22.75 1.15 -0.32
C GLY A 277 -23.84 0.51 -1.18
N ALA A 278 -25.10 0.91 -1.00
CA ALA A 278 -26.22 0.32 -1.76
C ALA A 278 -26.08 0.41 -3.30
N ALA A 279 -25.33 1.40 -3.82
CA ALA A 279 -25.03 1.51 -5.24
C ALA A 279 -24.07 0.41 -5.75
N HIS A 280 -23.12 -0.01 -4.89
CA HIS A 280 -22.21 -1.14 -5.16
C HIS A 280 -22.99 -2.43 -5.27
N ASP A 281 -23.81 -2.76 -4.26
CA ASP A 281 -24.60 -3.99 -4.23
C ASP A 281 -25.55 -4.10 -5.43
N ARG A 282 -26.18 -2.98 -5.84
CA ARG A 282 -27.00 -2.93 -7.06
C ARG A 282 -26.19 -3.22 -8.32
N THR A 283 -24.98 -2.70 -8.41
CA THR A 283 -24.08 -2.92 -9.55
C THR A 283 -23.64 -4.39 -9.60
N VAL A 284 -23.20 -4.95 -8.47
CA VAL A 284 -22.86 -6.36 -8.33
C VAL A 284 -24.03 -7.25 -8.75
N ALA A 285 -25.24 -6.98 -8.26
CA ALA A 285 -26.43 -7.74 -8.62
C ALA A 285 -26.78 -7.65 -10.11
N ALA A 286 -26.63 -6.47 -10.72
CA ALA A 286 -26.90 -6.26 -12.14
C ALA A 286 -25.95 -7.08 -13.03
N TYR A 287 -24.65 -7.03 -12.77
CA TYR A 287 -23.66 -7.81 -13.53
C TYR A 287 -23.75 -9.31 -13.25
N ALA A 288 -24.07 -9.72 -12.01
CA ALA A 288 -24.36 -11.12 -11.70
C ALA A 288 -25.50 -11.67 -12.55
N ALA A 289 -26.59 -10.91 -12.69
CA ALA A 289 -27.74 -11.29 -13.50
C ALA A 289 -27.38 -11.42 -14.99
N VAL A 290 -26.65 -10.46 -15.55
CA VAL A 290 -26.22 -10.48 -16.95
C VAL A 290 -25.30 -11.67 -17.24
N LEU A 291 -24.30 -11.90 -16.38
CA LEU A 291 -23.38 -13.02 -16.52
C LEU A 291 -24.11 -14.36 -16.37
N THR A 292 -25.03 -14.48 -15.42
CA THR A 292 -25.81 -15.71 -15.19
C THR A 292 -26.72 -16.03 -16.37
N ALA A 293 -27.40 -15.02 -16.93
CA ALA A 293 -28.30 -15.21 -18.06
C ALA A 293 -27.57 -15.69 -19.33
N ALA A 294 -26.31 -15.28 -19.52
CA ALA A 294 -25.47 -15.70 -20.64
C ALA A 294 -24.67 -16.99 -20.37
N ALA A 295 -24.67 -17.52 -19.15
CA ALA A 295 -23.83 -18.64 -18.75
C ALA A 295 -24.19 -19.94 -19.49
N PRO A 296 -23.23 -20.58 -20.19
CA PRO A 296 -23.43 -21.91 -20.75
C PRO A 296 -23.63 -22.96 -19.66
N LYS A 297 -24.20 -24.12 -20.03
CA LYS A 297 -24.41 -25.23 -19.08
C LYS A 297 -23.11 -25.58 -18.33
N GLY A 298 -23.20 -25.61 -17.00
CA GLY A 298 -22.10 -25.96 -16.10
C GLY A 298 -21.29 -24.76 -15.59
N TRP A 299 -21.38 -23.59 -16.23
CA TRP A 299 -20.80 -22.36 -15.69
C TRP A 299 -21.67 -21.79 -14.57
N ARG A 300 -21.04 -21.20 -13.56
CA ARG A 300 -21.72 -20.68 -12.37
C ARG A 300 -21.21 -19.29 -12.03
N VAL A 301 -22.10 -18.39 -11.63
CA VAL A 301 -21.74 -17.05 -11.14
C VAL A 301 -21.98 -17.01 -9.63
N ALA A 302 -21.04 -16.42 -8.89
CA ALA A 302 -21.19 -16.22 -7.44
C ALA A 302 -20.78 -14.79 -7.05
N THR A 303 -21.46 -14.27 -6.02
CA THR A 303 -21.21 -12.95 -5.40
C THR A 303 -20.39 -13.11 -4.13
N GLY A 304 -19.29 -12.36 -3.99
CA GLY A 304 -18.39 -12.46 -2.84
C GLY A 304 -17.70 -13.82 -2.60
N PRO A 305 -17.42 -14.67 -3.61
CA PRO A 305 -16.83 -15.99 -3.37
C PRO A 305 -15.37 -15.87 -2.91
N GLY A 306 -14.88 -16.82 -2.12
CA GLY A 306 -13.45 -16.90 -1.79
C GLY A 306 -12.63 -17.52 -2.93
N VAL A 307 -11.51 -16.90 -3.25
CA VAL A 307 -10.55 -17.38 -4.27
C VAL A 307 -9.14 -17.48 -3.66
N LEU A 308 -8.53 -18.65 -3.82
CA LEU A 308 -7.14 -18.92 -3.45
C LEU A 308 -6.21 -18.39 -4.54
N VAL A 309 -5.25 -17.54 -4.17
CA VAL A 309 -4.19 -17.01 -5.06
C VAL A 309 -2.81 -17.41 -4.50
N PRO A 310 -1.72 -17.39 -5.30
CA PRO A 310 -0.41 -17.92 -4.88
C PRO A 310 0.07 -17.42 -3.51
N ASP A 311 -0.16 -16.14 -3.21
CA ASP A 311 0.32 -15.47 -2.01
C ASP A 311 -0.81 -15.01 -1.06
N GLY A 312 -1.99 -15.65 -1.11
CA GLY A 312 -3.06 -15.33 -0.17
C GLY A 312 -4.48 -15.69 -0.60
N ARG A 313 -5.43 -14.93 -0.08
CA ARG A 313 -6.86 -15.16 -0.20
C ARG A 313 -7.58 -13.87 -0.53
N LEU A 314 -8.33 -13.86 -1.63
CA LEU A 314 -9.15 -12.71 -2.05
C LEU A 314 -10.62 -13.14 -2.17
N ARG A 315 -11.57 -12.25 -1.89
CA ARG A 315 -12.96 -12.42 -2.34
C ARG A 315 -13.31 -11.30 -3.31
N PRO A 316 -13.34 -11.58 -4.62
CA PRO A 316 -13.87 -10.61 -5.55
C PRO A 316 -15.35 -10.34 -5.31
N ASP A 317 -15.83 -9.20 -5.79
CA ASP A 317 -17.26 -8.90 -5.77
C ASP A 317 -18.09 -9.94 -6.55
N LEU A 318 -17.58 -10.37 -7.71
CA LEU A 318 -18.13 -11.50 -8.47
C LEU A 318 -17.02 -12.40 -9.01
N ALA A 319 -17.33 -13.69 -9.10
CA ALA A 319 -16.55 -14.62 -9.91
C ALA A 319 -17.45 -15.51 -10.76
N VAL A 320 -16.93 -15.89 -11.92
CA VAL A 320 -17.54 -16.87 -12.82
C VAL A 320 -16.70 -18.12 -12.82
N PHE A 321 -17.28 -19.23 -12.36
CA PHE A 321 -16.65 -20.53 -12.23
C PHE A 321 -16.86 -21.38 -13.48
N THR A 322 -15.78 -22.05 -13.87
CA THR A 322 -15.78 -23.02 -14.97
C THR A 322 -16.57 -24.28 -14.57
N PRO A 323 -17.03 -25.09 -15.55
CA PRO A 323 -17.71 -26.35 -15.27
C PRO A 323 -16.87 -27.40 -14.53
N ARG A 324 -15.57 -27.16 -14.34
CA ARG A 324 -14.65 -28.05 -13.64
C ARG A 324 -14.60 -27.82 -12.14
N ALA A 325 -15.25 -26.77 -11.64
CA ALA A 325 -15.28 -26.48 -10.21
C ALA A 325 -16.05 -27.60 -9.47
N ASP A 326 -15.44 -28.15 -8.41
CA ASP A 326 -16.08 -29.14 -7.54
C ASP A 326 -17.22 -28.48 -6.70
N GLU A 327 -17.90 -29.26 -5.84
CA GLU A 327 -18.92 -28.75 -4.92
C GLU A 327 -18.41 -27.54 -4.09
N PRO A 328 -19.29 -26.59 -3.72
CA PRO A 328 -18.86 -25.29 -3.20
C PRO A 328 -18.06 -25.40 -1.90
N ALA A 329 -16.75 -25.15 -2.01
CA ALA A 329 -15.89 -24.84 -0.88
C ALA A 329 -16.00 -23.36 -0.51
N GLU A 330 -15.71 -23.02 0.76
CA GLU A 330 -15.63 -21.62 1.21
C GLU A 330 -14.57 -20.81 0.42
N TRP A 331 -13.54 -21.51 -0.07
CA TRP A 331 -12.41 -20.98 -0.83
C TRP A 331 -12.15 -21.88 -2.05
N SER A 332 -12.33 -21.33 -3.24
CA SER A 332 -12.14 -22.04 -4.51
C SER A 332 -10.73 -21.84 -5.08
N ALA A 333 -10.26 -22.81 -5.85
CA ALA A 333 -8.97 -22.69 -6.53
C ALA A 333 -9.08 -21.70 -7.71
N ALA A 334 -8.07 -20.85 -7.91
CA ALA A 334 -8.07 -19.92 -9.04
C ALA A 334 -8.21 -20.61 -10.41
N ALA A 335 -7.72 -21.85 -10.55
CA ALA A 335 -7.87 -22.65 -11.77
C ALA A 335 -9.35 -22.99 -12.11
N GLU A 336 -10.25 -22.88 -11.14
CA GLU A 336 -11.69 -23.07 -11.33
C GLU A 336 -12.40 -21.80 -11.78
N VAL A 337 -11.72 -20.65 -11.76
CA VAL A 337 -12.29 -19.32 -12.04
C VAL A 337 -11.96 -18.89 -13.47
N GLY A 338 -12.99 -18.60 -14.26
CA GLY A 338 -12.85 -18.08 -15.63
C GLY A 338 -12.88 -16.56 -15.73
N LEU A 339 -13.52 -15.87 -14.78
CA LEU A 339 -13.61 -14.41 -14.71
C LEU A 339 -13.74 -13.95 -13.27
N VAL A 340 -13.03 -12.88 -12.94
CA VAL A 340 -13.25 -12.05 -11.75
C VAL A 340 -13.80 -10.69 -12.16
N VAL A 341 -14.78 -10.18 -11.42
CA VAL A 341 -15.26 -8.79 -11.54
C VAL A 341 -15.13 -8.08 -10.20
N GLU A 342 -14.54 -6.89 -10.23
CA GLU A 342 -14.47 -5.96 -9.10
C GLU A 342 -15.27 -4.69 -9.43
N VAL A 343 -16.11 -4.25 -8.49
CA VAL A 343 -16.83 -2.98 -8.55
C VAL A 343 -16.06 -1.99 -7.70
N GLU A 344 -15.54 -0.94 -8.33
CA GLU A 344 -14.75 0.06 -7.62
C GLU A 344 -15.70 1.08 -6.98
N GLY A 345 -15.50 1.31 -5.68
CA GLY A 345 -16.08 2.46 -5.00
C GLY A 345 -15.20 3.71 -5.12
N ASP A 346 -15.75 4.88 -4.80
CA ASP A 346 -15.04 6.18 -4.79
C ASP A 346 -13.76 6.22 -3.92
N ARG A 347 -13.51 5.19 -3.11
CA ARG A 347 -12.45 5.15 -2.08
C ARG A 347 -11.34 4.12 -2.33
N ALA A 348 -11.46 3.27 -3.36
CA ALA A 348 -10.35 2.39 -3.69
C ALA A 348 -9.21 3.21 -4.32
N GLY A 349 -7.99 3.11 -3.80
CA GLY A 349 -6.81 3.75 -4.41
C GLY A 349 -6.24 2.94 -5.57
N ASP A 350 -5.52 3.58 -6.49
CA ASP A 350 -4.87 2.91 -7.63
C ASP A 350 -3.96 1.75 -7.24
N LEU A 351 -3.32 1.85 -6.07
CA LEU A 351 -2.45 0.80 -5.54
C LEU A 351 -3.21 -0.48 -5.18
N ALA A 352 -4.38 -0.36 -4.54
CA ALA A 352 -5.23 -1.51 -4.21
C ALA A 352 -5.76 -2.19 -5.49
N ARG A 353 -6.14 -1.38 -6.48
CA ARG A 353 -6.55 -1.86 -7.81
C ARG A 353 -5.44 -2.66 -8.48
N GLY A 354 -4.23 -2.10 -8.54
CA GLY A 354 -3.08 -2.75 -9.16
C GLY A 354 -2.71 -4.06 -8.46
N THR A 355 -2.75 -4.07 -7.13
CA THR A 355 -2.40 -5.25 -6.31
C THR A 355 -3.38 -6.42 -6.55
N ARG A 356 -4.69 -6.16 -6.56
CA ARG A 356 -5.70 -7.20 -6.83
C ARG A 356 -5.55 -7.79 -8.23
N ALA A 357 -5.47 -6.93 -9.24
CA ALA A 357 -5.32 -7.35 -10.63
C ALA A 357 -4.05 -8.21 -10.85
N LEU A 358 -2.92 -7.80 -10.27
CA LEU A 358 -1.67 -8.58 -10.33
C LEU A 358 -1.82 -9.97 -9.70
N LYS A 359 -2.49 -10.07 -8.54
CA LYS A 359 -2.69 -11.35 -7.84
C LYS A 359 -3.57 -12.31 -8.62
N TYR A 360 -4.68 -11.82 -9.18
CA TYR A 360 -5.53 -12.65 -10.05
C TYR A 360 -4.80 -13.09 -11.32
N ALA A 361 -3.98 -12.21 -11.91
CA ALA A 361 -3.17 -12.53 -13.08
C ALA A 361 -2.15 -13.64 -12.76
N ARG A 362 -1.38 -13.47 -11.68
CA ARG A 362 -0.42 -14.48 -11.17
C ARG A 362 -1.08 -15.82 -10.83
N ALA A 363 -2.35 -15.79 -10.42
CA ALA A 363 -3.15 -16.99 -10.18
C ALA A 363 -3.65 -17.67 -11.47
N GLY A 364 -3.40 -17.07 -12.64
CA GLY A 364 -3.75 -17.62 -13.95
C GLY A 364 -5.21 -17.42 -14.34
N ILE A 365 -5.95 -16.53 -13.69
CA ILE A 365 -7.37 -16.31 -13.99
C ILE A 365 -7.51 -15.66 -15.38
N PRO A 366 -8.27 -16.22 -16.33
CA PRO A 366 -8.23 -15.78 -17.73
C PRO A 366 -8.73 -14.35 -17.99
N ALA A 367 -9.70 -13.87 -17.23
CA ALA A 367 -10.32 -12.57 -17.44
C ALA A 367 -10.54 -11.81 -16.13
N TYR A 368 -10.40 -10.49 -16.21
CA TYR A 368 -10.60 -9.56 -15.11
C TYR A 368 -11.37 -8.34 -15.60
N TRP A 369 -12.52 -8.07 -14.99
CA TRP A 369 -13.32 -6.89 -15.31
C TRP A 369 -13.34 -5.94 -14.11
N ARG A 370 -13.28 -4.65 -14.40
CA ARG A 370 -13.41 -3.60 -13.41
C ARG A 370 -14.53 -2.66 -13.78
N ILE A 371 -15.44 -2.41 -12.85
CA ILE A 371 -16.56 -1.49 -13.04
C ILE A 371 -16.26 -0.23 -12.24
N GLU A 372 -16.07 0.89 -12.93
CA GLU A 372 -15.73 2.18 -12.33
C GLU A 372 -16.99 2.90 -11.80
N PRO A 373 -16.86 3.85 -10.84
CA PRO A 373 -18.00 4.59 -10.29
C PRO A 373 -18.84 5.36 -11.34
N ASP A 374 -18.22 5.75 -12.46
CA ASP A 374 -18.90 6.44 -13.56
C ASP A 374 -19.69 5.49 -14.48
N GLY A 375 -19.67 4.19 -14.21
CA GLY A 375 -20.32 3.13 -14.99
C GLY A 375 -19.43 2.53 -16.08
N THR A 376 -18.20 3.01 -16.27
CA THR A 376 -17.26 2.46 -17.25
C THR A 376 -16.86 1.05 -16.87
N VAL A 377 -16.86 0.12 -17.84
CA VAL A 377 -16.32 -1.24 -17.64
C VAL A 377 -14.99 -1.37 -18.36
N VAL A 378 -13.94 -1.68 -17.60
CA VAL A 378 -12.63 -2.06 -18.13
C VAL A 378 -12.58 -3.57 -18.24
N VAL A 379 -12.64 -4.09 -19.47
CA VAL A 379 -12.57 -5.52 -19.78
C VAL A 379 -11.12 -5.87 -20.07
N SER A 380 -10.55 -6.79 -19.29
CA SER A 380 -9.15 -7.21 -19.45
C SER A 380 -9.02 -8.73 -19.58
N ALA A 381 -8.01 -9.17 -20.33
CA ALA A 381 -7.69 -10.58 -20.56
C ALA A 381 -6.23 -10.86 -20.21
N LEU A 382 -5.94 -12.07 -19.71
CA LEU A 382 -4.60 -12.46 -19.33
C LEU A 382 -3.73 -12.57 -20.60
N VAL A 383 -2.67 -11.76 -20.68
CA VAL A 383 -1.76 -11.72 -21.85
C VAL A 383 -0.37 -12.25 -21.51
N ALA A 384 -0.02 -12.28 -20.22
CA ALA A 384 1.18 -12.90 -19.68
C ALA A 384 0.88 -13.45 -18.27
N PRO A 385 1.72 -14.32 -17.69
CA PRO A 385 1.46 -14.98 -16.40
C PRO A 385 1.12 -14.06 -15.22
N ASP A 386 1.47 -12.78 -15.27
CA ASP A 386 1.27 -11.80 -14.21
C ASP A 386 0.67 -10.48 -14.74
N HIS A 387 0.16 -10.48 -15.97
CA HIS A 387 -0.28 -9.26 -16.62
C HIS A 387 -1.59 -9.42 -17.39
N TYR A 388 -2.55 -8.57 -17.05
CA TYR A 388 -3.76 -8.35 -17.83
C TYR A 388 -3.56 -7.23 -18.85
N GLY A 389 -3.90 -7.52 -20.11
CA GLY A 389 -4.04 -6.50 -21.16
C GLY A 389 -5.48 -6.01 -21.23
N ILE A 390 -5.68 -4.70 -21.39
CA ILE A 390 -7.01 -4.11 -21.59
C ILE A 390 -7.49 -4.50 -22.99
N VAL A 391 -8.62 -5.22 -23.04
CA VAL A 391 -9.32 -5.58 -24.28
C VAL A 391 -10.25 -4.46 -24.72
N ALA A 392 -10.98 -3.88 -23.77
CA ALA A 392 -11.91 -2.78 -24.05
C ALA A 392 -12.13 -1.90 -22.82
N ARG A 393 -12.45 -0.63 -23.08
CA ARG A 393 -13.06 0.30 -22.12
C ARG A 393 -14.43 0.65 -22.66
N VAL A 394 -15.47 0.25 -21.96
CA VAL A 394 -16.86 0.38 -22.40
C VAL A 394 -17.55 1.45 -21.57
N ALA A 395 -17.93 2.56 -22.19
CA ALA A 395 -18.62 3.65 -21.51
C ALA A 395 -20.09 3.27 -21.21
N ALA A 396 -20.70 3.99 -20.27
CA ALA A 396 -22.14 3.84 -19.98
C ALA A 396 -22.99 4.08 -21.23
N GLY A 397 -23.94 3.17 -21.48
CA GLY A 397 -24.87 3.21 -22.62
C GLY A 397 -24.38 2.52 -23.89
N GLU A 398 -23.11 2.11 -23.98
CA GLU A 398 -22.57 1.42 -25.16
C GLU A 398 -22.64 -0.10 -24.99
N PRO A 399 -23.35 -0.84 -25.88
CA PRO A 399 -23.36 -2.30 -25.80
C PRO A 399 -22.00 -2.87 -26.20
N PHE A 400 -21.50 -3.82 -25.42
CA PHE A 400 -20.26 -4.54 -25.68
C PHE A 400 -20.47 -6.05 -25.51
N THR A 401 -19.81 -6.84 -26.36
CA THR A 401 -19.82 -8.30 -26.25
C THR A 401 -18.42 -8.79 -25.87
N ALA A 402 -18.27 -9.25 -24.64
CA ALA A 402 -17.05 -9.91 -24.20
C ALA A 402 -17.05 -11.38 -24.66
N ALA A 403 -15.91 -11.87 -25.12
CA ALA A 403 -15.77 -13.26 -25.58
C ALA A 403 -15.33 -14.24 -24.48
N VAL A 404 -14.73 -13.72 -23.40
CA VAL A 404 -14.17 -14.50 -22.27
C VAL A 404 -14.90 -14.05 -21.00
N PRO A 405 -15.36 -14.96 -20.14
CA PRO A 405 -15.15 -16.42 -20.16
C PRO A 405 -16.04 -17.16 -21.17
N TYR A 406 -17.11 -16.52 -21.62
CA TYR A 406 -17.99 -16.94 -22.71
C TYR A 406 -18.58 -15.69 -23.35
N ALA A 407 -19.23 -15.84 -24.50
CA ALA A 407 -19.90 -14.74 -25.18
C ALA A 407 -21.01 -14.16 -24.29
N VAL A 408 -20.84 -12.92 -23.84
CA VAL A 408 -21.82 -12.19 -23.04
C VAL A 408 -21.90 -10.75 -23.53
N THR A 409 -23.13 -10.31 -23.84
CA THR A 409 -23.41 -8.93 -24.23
C THR A 409 -23.96 -8.18 -23.03
N PHE A 410 -23.39 -7.02 -22.73
CA PHE A 410 -23.86 -6.12 -21.69
C PHE A 410 -23.83 -4.68 -22.18
N THR A 411 -24.70 -3.85 -21.60
CA THR A 411 -24.67 -2.39 -21.79
C THR A 411 -24.46 -1.79 -20.42
N PRO A 412 -23.31 -1.16 -20.13
CA PRO A 412 -23.09 -0.56 -18.83
C PRO A 412 -24.12 0.53 -18.56
N ASP A 413 -24.63 0.60 -17.34
CA ASP A 413 -25.48 1.69 -16.89
C ASP A 413 -24.77 2.46 -15.79
N ARG A 414 -25.10 3.74 -15.65
CA ARG A 414 -24.57 4.56 -14.57
C ARG A 414 -25.26 4.12 -13.27
N PRO A 415 -24.53 3.73 -12.21
CA PRO A 415 -25.15 3.36 -10.95
C PRO A 415 -26.01 4.52 -10.45
N ARG A 416 -27.34 4.35 -10.39
CA ARG A 416 -28.22 5.35 -9.78
C ARG A 416 -27.93 5.37 -8.28
N GLY A 417 -27.61 6.54 -7.73
CA GLY A 417 -27.34 6.77 -6.30
C GLY A 417 -28.48 6.32 -5.40
#